data_AF-A0A396JHW9-F1
#
_entry.id   AF-A0A396JHW9-F1
#
_cell.length_a   1.000
_cell.length_b   1.000
_cell.length_c   1.000
_cell.angle_alpha   90.00
_cell.angle_beta   90.00
_cell.angle_gamma   90.00
#
_symmetry.space_group_name_H-M   'P 1'
#
loop_
_entity.id
_entity.type
_entity.pdbx_description
1 polymer ?
#
loop_
_entity_poly.entity_id
_entity_poly.type
_entity_poly.pdbx_seq_one_letter_code
_entity_poly.pdbx_strand_id
1 'polypeptide(L)' 'MAQILIFIYALIIVLSLRLVVSSKTTLPCVSKDDCPLGLPPLSVTCIKKICLYYVEGF' A
#
# COMPACT_ATOMS: atom_id res chain seq x y z
N MET A 1 26.42 -23.60 7.59
CA MET A 1 25.76 -23.57 6.27
C MET A 1 24.24 -23.46 6.36
N ALA A 2 23.55 -24.26 7.18
CA ALA A 2 22.08 -24.18 7.32
C ALA A 2 21.54 -22.84 7.89
N GLN A 3 22.24 -22.23 8.84
CA GLN A 3 21.83 -20.94 9.44
C GLN A 3 21.78 -19.80 8.41
N ILE A 4 22.70 -19.79 7.44
CA ILE A 4 22.73 -18.78 6.38
C ILE A 4 21.52 -18.97 5.46
N LEU A 5 21.16 -20.21 5.12
CA LEU A 5 19.97 -20.51 4.33
C LEU A 5 18.68 -20.07 5.02
N ILE A 6 18.57 -20.32 6.35
CA ILE A 6 17.42 -19.87 7.15
C ILE A 6 17.33 -18.34 7.17
N PHE A 7 18.47 -17.66 7.32
CA PHE A 7 18.52 -16.19 7.31
C PHE A 7 18.07 -15.59 5.97
N ILE A 8 18.58 -16.13 4.85
CA ILE A 8 18.18 -15.70 3.51
C ILE A 8 16.67 -15.92 3.30
N TYR A 9 16.15 -17.08 3.72
CA TYR A 9 14.74 -17.41 3.57
C TYR A 9 13.83 -16.47 4.39
N ALA A 10 14.21 -16.19 5.63
CA ALA A 10 13.51 -15.23 6.48
C ALA A 10 13.51 -13.82 5.87
N LEU A 11 14.65 -13.37 5.32
CA LEU A 11 14.73 -12.08 4.63
C LEU A 11 13.82 -12.01 3.41
N ILE A 12 13.80 -13.05 2.57
CA ILE A 12 12.93 -13.11 1.39
C ILE A 12 11.45 -13.02 1.82
N ILE A 13 11.04 -13.75 2.86
CA ILE A 13 9.66 -13.71 3.37
C ILE A 13 9.31 -12.29 3.85
N VAL A 14 10.18 -11.69 4.68
CA VAL A 14 9.93 -10.35 5.23
C VAL A 14 9.84 -9.31 4.11
N LEU A 15 10.76 -9.34 3.14
CA LEU A 15 10.76 -8.42 2.01
C LEU A 15 9.52 -8.61 1.13
N SER A 16 9.15 -9.84 0.82
CA SER A 16 7.96 -10.14 0.02
C SER A 16 6.69 -9.66 0.71
N LEU A 17 6.57 -9.90 2.02
CA LEU A 17 5.41 -9.46 2.78
C LEU A 17 5.32 -7.92 2.86
N ARG A 18 6.45 -7.24 3.08
CA ARG A 18 6.51 -5.76 3.06
C ARG A 18 6.13 -5.21 1.69
N LEU A 19 6.60 -5.84 0.61
CA LEU A 19 6.28 -5.42 -0.75
C LEU A 19 4.79 -5.58 -1.07
N VAL A 20 4.18 -6.69 -0.64
CA VAL A 20 2.73 -6.93 -0.78
C VAL A 20 1.90 -5.96 0.04
N VAL A 21 2.33 -5.64 1.27
CA VAL A 21 1.64 -4.63 2.08
C VAL A 21 1.75 -3.25 1.42
N SER A 22 2.94 -2.87 0.93
CA SER A 22 3.15 -1.59 0.28
C SER A 22 2.40 -1.46 -1.04
N SER A 23 2.25 -2.54 -1.81
CA SER A 23 1.46 -2.52 -3.05
C SER A 23 -0.04 -2.45 -2.78
N LYS A 24 -0.53 -3.10 -1.71
CA LYS A 24 -1.93 -2.98 -1.28
C LYS A 24 -2.29 -1.60 -0.74
N THR A 25 -1.36 -0.90 -0.08
CA THR A 25 -1.60 0.48 0.39
C THR A 25 -1.48 1.51 -0.73
N THR A 26 -0.87 1.12 -1.85
CA THR A 26 -0.60 2.01 -2.97
C THR A 26 -1.51 1.61 -4.12
N LEU A 27 -2.81 1.87 -3.99
CA LEU A 27 -3.73 1.68 -5.11
C LEU A 27 -3.32 2.63 -6.23
N PRO A 28 -2.89 2.11 -7.39
CA PRO A 28 -2.56 2.95 -8.51
C PRO A 28 -3.85 3.62 -9.02
N CYS A 29 -3.78 4.90 -9.35
CA CYS A 29 -4.91 5.66 -9.89
C CYS A 29 -4.45 6.53 -11.06
N VAL A 30 -5.35 6.77 -12.02
CA VAL A 30 -5.14 7.74 -13.11
C VAL A 30 -5.98 8.99 -12.85
N SER A 31 -7.22 8.80 -12.40
CA SER A 31 -8.14 9.81 -11.88
C SER A 31 -8.55 9.47 -10.43
N LYS A 32 -9.14 10.46 -9.74
CA LYS A 32 -9.76 10.22 -8.41
C LYS A 32 -10.86 9.16 -8.47
N ASP A 33 -11.54 9.04 -9.60
CA ASP A 33 -12.65 8.10 -9.83
C ASP A 33 -12.21 6.62 -9.88
N ASP A 34 -10.91 6.36 -10.10
CA ASP A 34 -10.35 5.00 -10.05
C ASP A 34 -10.16 4.51 -8.61
N CYS A 35 -10.17 5.42 -7.64
CA CYS A 35 -10.01 5.06 -6.23
C CYS A 35 -11.37 4.65 -5.64
N PRO A 36 -11.41 3.61 -4.80
CA PRO A 36 -12.65 3.27 -4.11
C PRO A 36 -13.06 4.46 -3.24
N LEU A 37 -14.32 4.87 -3.37
CA LEU A 37 -14.86 5.99 -2.60
C LEU A 37 -14.73 5.64 -1.11
N GLY A 38 -14.03 6.50 -0.37
CA GLY A 38 -13.98 6.39 1.09
C GLY A 38 -15.38 6.57 1.67
N LEU A 39 -15.66 5.90 2.79
CA LEU A 39 -16.83 6.27 3.59
C LEU A 39 -16.59 7.68 4.18
N PRO A 40 -17.60 8.56 4.20
CA PRO A 40 -17.47 9.86 4.85
C PRO A 40 -17.02 9.68 6.31
N PRO A 41 -16.12 10.52 6.83
CA PRO A 41 -15.61 11.79 6.28
C PRO A 41 -14.34 11.66 5.41
N LEU A 42 -13.97 10.45 4.94
CA LEU A 42 -12.75 10.27 4.17
C LEU A 42 -12.96 10.65 2.70
N SER A 43 -12.31 11.73 2.28
CA SER A 43 -12.19 12.11 0.89
C SER A 43 -10.95 11.51 0.27
N VAL A 44 -11.04 11.18 -1.02
CA VAL A 44 -9.97 10.52 -1.77
C VAL A 44 -9.40 11.46 -2.82
N THR A 45 -8.08 11.42 -2.98
CA THR A 45 -7.37 12.14 -4.02
C THR A 45 -6.35 11.23 -4.70
N CYS A 46 -6.18 11.40 -6.01
CA CYS A 46 -5.16 10.72 -6.78
C CYS A 46 -3.96 11.64 -6.93
N ILE A 47 -2.87 11.36 -6.21
CA ILE A 47 -1.63 12.15 -6.28
C ILE A 47 -0.50 11.21 -6.65
N LYS A 48 0.36 11.59 -7.60
CA LYS A 48 1.51 10.76 -8.04
C LYS A 48 1.10 9.32 -8.43
N LYS A 49 -0.07 9.16 -9.04
CA LYS A 49 -0.68 7.87 -9.41
C LYS A 49 -1.02 6.97 -8.22
N ILE A 50 -1.22 7.52 -7.02
CA ILE A 50 -1.59 6.77 -5.82
C ILE A 50 -2.83 7.38 -5.16
N CYS A 51 -3.74 6.52 -4.69
CA CYS A 51 -4.91 6.93 -3.93
C CYS A 51 -4.52 7.34 -2.51
N LEU A 52 -4.78 8.59 -2.14
CA LEU A 52 -4.60 9.11 -0.79
C LEU A 52 -5.96 9.45 -0.19
N TYR A 53 -6.20 8.97 1.02
CA TYR A 53 -7.41 9.27 1.79
C TYR A 53 -7.08 10.29 2.87
N TYR A 54 -7.89 11.32 3.00
CA TYR A 54 -7.78 12.34 4.04
C TYR A 54 -9.18 12.66 4.59
N VAL A 55 -9.25 12.99 5.87
CA VAL A 55 -10.51 13.37 6.51
C VAL A 55 -10.86 14.78 6.08
N GLU A 56 -11.99 14.95 5.38
CA GLU A 56 -12.57 16.26 5.11
C GLU A 56 -13.53 16.62 6.25
N GLY A 57 -13.11 17.56 7.09
CA GLY A 57 -13.94 18.16 8.14
C GLY A 57 -13.59 17.67 9.56
N PHE A 58 -13.44 18.62 10.47
CA PHE A 58 -13.57 18.43 11.92
C PHE A 58 -15.05 18.45 12.30
#